data_AF-A0A952LQX6-F1
#
_entry.id   AF-A0A952LQX6-F1
#
_cell.length_a   1.000
_cell.length_b   1.000
_cell.length_c   1.000
_cell.angle_alpha   90.00
_cell.angle_beta   90.00
_cell.angle_gamma   90.00
#
_symmetry.space_group_name_H-M   'P 1'
#
loop_
_entity.id
_entity.type
_entity.pdbx_description
1 polymer ?
#
loop_
_entity_poly.entity_id
_entity_poly.type
_entity_poly.pdbx_seq_one_letter_code
_entity_poly.pdbx_strand_id
1 'polypeptide(L)'
;MSDTPDPNSPLGYANEVERLLKMPQHLCKQRGICCRVATFKGNMGIDEIRQLAAEDTQAAEMARDFLSIFLPYESEEAVREVASEFVDRVREKTSEKNNNPDNVTYFHCKFVLEDGRCGVHEDRPIGCRTYPFPYKDTLYHPGCGFEQQGKANWQKIQAILDTLGLSDEF
;
A
#
# COMPACT_ATOMS: atom_id res chain seq x y z
N MET A 1 -17.25 -14.73 33.30
CA MET A 1 -17.05 -15.57 32.10
C MET A 1 -16.44 -14.64 31.06
N SER A 2 -15.27 -14.96 30.51
CA SER A 2 -14.65 -14.09 29.51
C SER A 2 -15.41 -14.25 28.20
N ASP A 3 -16.12 -13.21 27.77
CA ASP A 3 -16.86 -13.13 26.50
C ASP A 3 -15.91 -13.01 25.29
N THR A 4 -14.88 -13.86 25.24
CA THR A 4 -13.98 -13.90 24.09
C THR A 4 -14.60 -14.83 23.04
N PRO A 5 -14.91 -14.35 21.82
CA PRO A 5 -15.40 -15.20 20.75
C PRO A 5 -14.46 -16.37 20.50
N ASP A 6 -15.00 -17.52 20.09
CA ASP A 6 -14.18 -18.65 19.62
C ASP A 6 -13.26 -18.15 18.49
N PRO A 7 -11.92 -18.30 18.61
CA PRO A 7 -10.98 -17.83 17.60
C PRO A 7 -11.17 -18.49 16.23
N ASN A 8 -11.82 -19.66 16.15
CA ASN A 8 -12.11 -20.36 14.90
C ASN A 8 -13.53 -20.12 14.37
N SER A 9 -14.29 -19.22 14.99
CA SER A 9 -15.59 -18.77 14.47
C SER A 9 -15.42 -17.67 13.41
N PRO A 10 -16.44 -17.39 12.57
CA PRO A 10 -16.39 -16.27 11.63
C PRO A 10 -16.04 -14.93 12.30
N LEU A 11 -16.56 -14.68 13.50
CA LEU A 11 -16.23 -13.48 14.27
C LEU A 11 -14.78 -13.51 14.79
N GLY A 12 -14.27 -14.68 15.18
CA GLY A 12 -12.86 -14.87 15.57
C GLY A 12 -11.91 -14.55 14.42
N TYR A 13 -12.20 -15.05 13.22
CA TYR A 13 -11.43 -14.77 12.01
C TYR A 13 -11.48 -13.29 11.61
N ALA A 14 -12.66 -12.66 11.65
CA ALA A 14 -12.80 -11.24 11.37
C ALA A 14 -11.95 -10.37 12.32
N ASN A 15 -11.97 -10.68 13.62
CA ASN A 15 -11.16 -9.98 14.62
C ASN A 15 -9.65 -10.18 14.38
N GLU A 16 -9.22 -11.38 14.01
CA GLU A 16 -7.81 -11.65 13.72
C GLU A 16 -7.33 -10.94 12.45
N VAL A 17 -8.15 -10.92 11.39
CA VAL A 17 -7.85 -10.14 10.18
C VAL A 17 -7.74 -8.65 10.51
N GLU A 18 -8.69 -8.09 11.27
CA GLU A 18 -8.64 -6.69 11.70
C GLU A 18 -7.36 -6.39 12.49
N ARG A 19 -6.95 -7.30 13.39
CA ARG A 19 -5.71 -7.17 14.16
C ARG A 19 -4.47 -7.23 13.26
N LEU A 20 -4.45 -8.13 12.28
CA LEU A 20 -3.33 -8.30 11.35
C LEU A 20 -3.18 -7.10 10.41
N LEU A 21 -4.28 -6.49 9.97
CA LEU A 21 -4.26 -5.28 9.14
C LEU A 21 -3.65 -4.06 9.85
N LYS A 22 -3.70 -4.02 11.19
CA LYS A 22 -3.13 -2.94 12.01
C LYS A 22 -1.62 -3.15 12.22
N MET A 23 -0.81 -2.53 11.38
CA MET A 23 0.64 -2.61 11.48
C MET A 23 1.20 -1.92 12.75
N PRO A 24 2.12 -2.56 13.51
CA PRO A 24 2.70 -1.97 14.71
C PRO A 24 3.52 -0.72 14.40
N GLN A 25 3.07 0.45 14.84
CA GLN A 25 3.63 1.74 14.41
C GLN A 25 5.11 1.95 14.78
N HIS A 26 5.62 1.26 15.81
CA HIS A 26 7.03 1.30 16.19
C HIS A 26 7.98 0.75 15.11
N LEU A 27 7.47 0.00 14.13
CA LEU A 27 8.25 -0.48 12.99
C LEU A 27 8.52 0.62 11.94
N CYS A 28 7.77 1.71 11.97
CA CYS A 28 8.00 2.84 11.09
C CYS A 28 9.34 3.51 11.41
N LYS A 29 10.26 3.53 10.45
CA LYS A 29 11.56 4.23 10.56
C LYS A 29 11.48 5.73 10.26
N GLN A 30 10.27 6.27 10.03
CA GLN A 30 10.00 7.69 9.77
C GLN A 30 10.89 8.35 8.69
N ARG A 31 11.33 7.58 7.67
CA ARG A 31 12.23 8.06 6.61
C ARG A 31 11.55 8.97 5.57
N GLY A 32 10.21 9.03 5.57
CA GLY A 32 9.43 9.75 4.55
C GLY A 32 9.51 9.19 3.13
N ILE A 33 10.31 8.15 2.87
CA ILE A 33 10.57 7.64 1.52
C ILE A 33 9.31 7.15 0.78
N CYS A 34 8.34 6.57 1.50
CA CYS A 34 7.05 6.17 0.94
C CYS A 34 6.16 7.36 0.54
N CYS A 35 6.43 8.56 1.05
CA CYS A 35 5.79 9.79 0.61
C CYS A 35 6.58 10.49 -0.50
N ARG A 36 7.88 10.23 -0.62
CA ARG A 36 8.71 10.77 -1.71
C ARG A 36 8.50 10.00 -3.00
N VAL A 37 8.48 8.67 -2.94
CA VAL A 37 8.24 7.82 -4.11
C VAL A 37 7.17 6.80 -3.76
N ALA A 38 6.03 6.88 -4.44
CA ALA A 38 4.90 5.98 -4.30
C ALA A 38 4.44 5.47 -5.67
N THR A 39 3.74 4.34 -5.66
CA THR A 39 2.96 3.84 -6.79
C THR A 39 1.53 3.59 -6.32
N PHE A 40 0.56 3.70 -7.21
CA PHE A 40 -0.81 3.30 -6.88
C PHE A 40 -1.00 1.81 -7.18
N LYS A 41 -1.45 1.05 -6.17
CA LYS A 41 -1.61 -0.42 -6.22
C LYS A 41 -0.37 -1.19 -6.73
N GLY A 42 0.81 -0.58 -6.64
CA GLY A 42 2.09 -1.20 -7.00
C GLY A 42 2.50 -1.02 -8.45
N ASN A 43 1.57 -0.95 -9.41
CA ASN A 43 1.88 -1.17 -10.82
C ASN A 43 0.96 -0.43 -11.82
N MET A 44 0.14 0.54 -11.39
CA MET A 44 -0.78 1.24 -12.30
C MET A 44 -0.16 2.51 -12.91
N GLY A 45 -0.56 2.80 -14.15
CA GLY A 45 -0.27 4.07 -14.82
C GLY A 45 -1.28 5.16 -14.49
N ILE A 46 -0.90 6.43 -14.61
CA ILE A 46 -1.77 7.57 -14.27
C ILE A 46 -3.10 7.58 -15.01
N ASP A 47 -3.12 7.20 -16.29
CA ASP A 47 -4.35 7.19 -17.07
C ASP A 47 -5.30 6.07 -16.63
N GLU A 48 -4.77 4.91 -16.24
CA GLU A 48 -5.55 3.82 -15.63
C GLU A 48 -6.12 4.25 -14.28
N ILE A 49 -5.34 4.96 -13.46
CA ILE A 49 -5.80 5.49 -12.17
C ILE A 49 -6.90 6.54 -12.37
N ARG A 50 -6.79 7.39 -13.39
CA ARG A 50 -7.83 8.37 -13.75
C ARG A 50 -9.11 7.71 -14.24
N GLN A 51 -9.00 6.66 -15.04
CA GLN A 51 -10.16 5.87 -15.48
C GLN A 51 -10.85 5.23 -14.27
N LEU A 52 -10.09 4.57 -13.39
CA LEU A 52 -10.62 4.02 -12.14
C LEU A 52 -11.30 5.09 -11.28
N ALA A 53 -10.69 6.28 -11.16
CA ALA A 53 -11.23 7.39 -10.38
C ALA A 53 -12.56 7.96 -10.93
N ALA A 54 -12.92 7.65 -12.18
CA ALA A 54 -14.19 8.06 -12.79
C ALA A 54 -15.35 7.08 -12.51
N GLU A 55 -15.07 5.92 -11.92
CA GLU A 55 -16.08 4.93 -11.56
C GLU A 55 -16.79 5.30 -10.23
N ASP A 56 -17.89 4.59 -9.95
CA ASP A 56 -18.64 4.68 -8.70
C ASP A 56 -18.42 3.43 -7.83
N THR A 57 -17.16 3.23 -7.44
CA THR A 57 -16.72 2.10 -6.61
C THR A 57 -15.83 2.59 -5.47
N GLN A 58 -15.68 1.78 -4.41
CA GLN A 58 -14.74 2.10 -3.32
C GLN A 58 -13.28 2.21 -3.83
N ALA A 59 -12.92 1.43 -4.86
CA ALA A 59 -11.62 1.55 -5.50
C ALA A 59 -11.44 2.89 -6.22
N ALA A 60 -12.51 3.47 -6.78
CA ALA A 60 -12.53 4.79 -7.37
C ALA A 60 -12.31 5.90 -6.32
N GLU A 61 -12.90 5.77 -5.13
CA GLU A 61 -12.66 6.69 -4.01
C GLU A 61 -11.18 6.68 -3.61
N MET A 62 -10.57 5.50 -3.46
CA MET A 62 -9.14 5.39 -3.17
C MET A 62 -8.27 6.03 -4.26
N ALA A 63 -8.65 5.89 -5.53
CA ALA A 63 -7.94 6.51 -6.65
C ALA A 63 -8.07 8.05 -6.63
N ARG A 64 -9.27 8.58 -6.37
CA ARG A 64 -9.52 10.02 -6.21
C ARG A 64 -8.71 10.61 -5.05
N ASP A 65 -8.75 9.95 -3.90
CA ASP A 65 -7.98 10.36 -2.72
C ASP A 65 -6.47 10.37 -3.02
N PHE A 66 -5.95 9.30 -3.65
CA PHE A 66 -4.55 9.24 -4.03
C PHE A 66 -4.15 10.37 -4.97
N LEU A 67 -4.89 10.58 -6.07
CA LEU A 67 -4.63 11.64 -7.05
C LEU A 67 -4.76 13.05 -6.46
N SER A 68 -5.54 13.23 -5.38
CA SER A 68 -5.64 14.52 -4.71
C SER A 68 -4.38 14.90 -3.92
N ILE A 69 -3.53 13.92 -3.57
CA ILE A 69 -2.36 14.09 -2.70
C ILE A 69 -1.05 13.90 -3.48
N PHE A 70 -1.01 12.89 -4.35
CA PHE A 70 0.18 12.40 -5.01
C PHE A 70 0.25 12.93 -6.43
N LEU A 71 1.34 13.63 -6.72
CA LEU A 71 1.63 14.21 -8.03
C LEU A 71 2.59 13.29 -8.79
N PRO A 72 2.37 13.06 -10.10
CA PRO A 72 3.24 12.20 -10.88
C PRO A 72 4.63 12.83 -11.03
N TYR A 73 5.66 11.99 -11.05
CA TYR A 73 6.97 12.39 -11.53
C TYR A 73 6.96 12.63 -13.05
N GLU A 74 7.83 13.51 -13.51
CA GLU A 74 7.99 13.80 -14.95
C GLU A 74 8.61 12.64 -15.71
N SER A 75 9.48 11.85 -15.05
CA SER A 75 10.17 10.72 -15.67
C SER A 75 10.64 9.69 -14.65
N GLU A 76 10.95 8.46 -15.09
CA GLU A 76 11.53 7.41 -14.23
C GLU A 76 12.94 7.80 -13.77
N GLU A 77 13.72 8.51 -14.59
CA GLU A 77 15.06 8.98 -14.25
C GLU A 77 15.04 9.86 -13.00
N ALA A 78 14.08 10.80 -12.91
CA ALA A 78 13.91 11.64 -11.71
C ALA A 78 13.61 10.82 -10.45
N VAL A 79 12.93 9.68 -10.60
CA VAL A 79 12.61 8.77 -9.49
C VAL A 79 13.85 7.97 -9.08
N ARG A 80 14.66 7.53 -10.06
CA ARG A 80 15.88 6.75 -9.81
C ARG A 80 16.91 7.50 -8.99
N GLU A 81 16.98 8.82 -9.12
CA GLU A 81 17.81 9.68 -8.26
C GLU A 81 17.38 9.65 -6.78
N VAL A 82 16.11 9.32 -6.50
CA VAL A 82 15.56 9.28 -5.15
C VAL A 82 15.49 7.86 -4.59
N ALA A 83 15.13 6.87 -5.42
CA ALA A 83 14.80 5.52 -4.98
C ALA A 83 15.02 4.45 -6.08
N SER A 84 16.22 4.39 -6.68
CA SER A 84 16.58 3.42 -7.72
C SER A 84 16.19 1.97 -7.41
N GLU A 85 16.57 1.46 -6.23
CA GLU A 85 16.25 0.08 -5.83
C GLU A 85 14.74 -0.17 -5.70
N PHE A 86 13.94 0.86 -5.41
CA PHE A 86 12.48 0.72 -5.38
C PHE A 86 11.89 0.66 -6.78
N VAL A 87 12.43 1.44 -7.71
CA VAL A 87 12.07 1.36 -9.14
C VAL A 87 12.34 -0.06 -9.64
N ASP A 88 13.49 -0.64 -9.34
CA ASP A 88 13.83 -2.00 -9.77
C ASP A 88 12.83 -3.04 -9.21
N ARG A 89 12.46 -2.94 -7.92
CA ARG A 89 11.42 -3.79 -7.30
C ARG A 89 10.05 -3.65 -7.98
N VAL A 90 9.65 -2.43 -8.32
CA VAL A 90 8.38 -2.17 -9.01
C VAL A 90 8.37 -2.78 -10.40
N ARG A 91 9.46 -2.62 -11.15
CA ARG A 91 9.60 -3.17 -12.51
C ARG A 91 9.60 -4.70 -12.51
N GLU A 92 10.35 -5.32 -11.58
CA GLU A 92 10.34 -6.77 -11.38
C GLU A 92 8.93 -7.27 -11.08
N LYS A 93 8.26 -6.68 -10.07
CA LYS A 93 6.92 -7.11 -9.68
C LYS A 93 5.87 -6.93 -10.77
N THR A 94 5.99 -5.86 -11.56
CA THR A 94 5.08 -5.59 -12.68
C THR A 94 5.26 -6.62 -13.79
N SER A 95 6.52 -6.98 -14.08
CA SER A 95 6.86 -8.01 -15.06
C SER A 95 6.35 -9.40 -14.65
N GLU A 96 6.45 -9.77 -13.36
CA GLU A 96 5.89 -11.03 -12.82
C GLU A 96 4.38 -11.17 -13.06
N LYS A 97 3.65 -10.06 -13.18
CA LYS A 97 2.22 -10.03 -13.44
C LYS A 97 1.87 -10.02 -14.93
N ASN A 98 2.86 -10.19 -15.81
CA ASN A 98 2.72 -10.03 -17.26
C ASN A 98 2.22 -8.64 -17.69
N ASN A 99 2.46 -7.61 -16.87
CA ASN A 99 2.17 -6.21 -17.22
C ASN A 99 3.44 -5.53 -17.74
N ASN A 100 3.27 -4.43 -18.49
CA ASN A 100 4.39 -3.63 -18.96
C ASN A 100 4.93 -2.72 -17.83
N PRO A 101 6.17 -2.91 -17.34
CA PRO A 101 6.75 -2.03 -16.31
C PRO A 101 6.88 -0.57 -16.76
N ASP A 102 6.94 -0.30 -18.07
CA ASP A 102 7.01 1.08 -18.59
C ASP A 102 5.68 1.85 -18.46
N ASN A 103 4.58 1.16 -18.14
CA ASN A 103 3.29 1.79 -17.94
C ASN A 103 3.10 2.30 -16.49
N VAL A 104 3.99 1.94 -15.56
CA VAL A 104 3.84 2.32 -14.15
C VAL A 104 4.16 3.80 -13.97
N THR A 105 3.28 4.55 -13.31
CA THR A 105 3.57 5.93 -12.91
C THR A 105 4.02 5.97 -11.46
N TYR A 106 5.13 6.67 -11.22
CA TYR A 106 5.62 6.98 -9.88
C TYR A 106 5.12 8.36 -9.45
N PHE A 107 4.88 8.52 -8.15
CA PHE A 107 4.32 9.75 -7.60
C PHE A 107 5.07 10.22 -6.35
N HIS A 108 4.96 11.51 -6.06
CA HIS A 108 5.39 12.12 -4.81
C HIS A 108 4.23 12.81 -4.11
N CYS A 109 4.22 12.77 -2.78
CA CYS A 109 3.24 13.46 -1.96
C CYS A 109 3.53 14.98 -1.99
N LYS A 110 2.53 15.80 -2.32
CA LYS A 110 2.69 17.27 -2.31
C LYS A 110 2.87 17.89 -0.92
N PHE A 111 2.67 17.11 0.14
CA PHE A 111 2.77 17.56 1.53
C PHE A 111 4.00 17.00 2.28
N VAL A 112 4.85 16.18 1.64
CA VAL A 112 6.08 15.73 2.27
C VAL A 112 7.07 16.89 2.34
N LEU A 113 7.64 17.13 3.52
CA LEU A 113 8.64 18.15 3.74
C LEU A 113 10.03 17.64 3.33
N GLU A 114 10.97 18.57 3.15
CA GLU A 114 12.36 18.24 2.80
C GLU A 114 13.05 17.32 3.81
N ASP A 115 12.65 17.38 5.08
CA ASP A 115 13.16 16.49 6.15
C ASP A 115 12.43 15.13 6.23
N GLY A 116 11.46 14.88 5.34
CA GLY A 116 10.70 13.64 5.26
C GLY A 116 9.48 13.56 6.17
N ARG A 117 9.19 14.61 6.97
CA ARG A 117 7.96 14.68 7.77
C ARG A 117 6.75 15.06 6.92
N CYS A 118 5.56 14.75 7.41
CA CYS A 118 4.30 15.12 6.78
C CYS A 118 3.90 16.54 7.22
N GLY A 119 3.76 17.46 6.27
CA GLY A 119 3.33 18.85 6.53
C GLY A 119 1.85 18.97 6.95
N VAL A 120 1.07 17.90 6.79
CA VAL A 120 -0.36 17.83 7.16
C VAL A 120 -0.63 16.66 8.11
N HIS A 121 0.28 16.39 9.05
CA HIS A 121 0.21 15.18 9.88
C HIS A 121 -1.13 14.99 10.62
N GLU A 122 -1.68 16.08 11.16
CA GLU A 122 -2.96 16.08 11.89
C GLU A 122 -4.16 15.84 10.97
N ASP A 123 -4.11 16.38 9.75
CA ASP A 123 -5.16 16.32 8.72
C ASP A 123 -4.92 15.22 7.68
N ARG A 124 -3.92 14.35 7.89
CA ARG A 124 -3.54 13.36 6.87
C ARG A 124 -4.73 12.44 6.55
N PRO A 125 -5.01 12.15 5.27
CA PRO A 125 -6.13 11.29 4.87
C PRO A 125 -6.01 9.87 5.45
N ILE A 126 -7.15 9.18 5.57
CA ILE A 126 -7.21 7.85 6.22
C ILE A 126 -6.25 6.87 5.56
N GLY A 127 -6.17 6.84 4.23
CA GLY A 127 -5.21 6.00 3.50
C GLY A 127 -3.75 6.24 3.92
N CYS A 128 -3.36 7.49 4.19
CA CYS A 128 -2.02 7.81 4.69
C CYS A 128 -1.80 7.41 6.16
N ARG A 129 -2.87 7.25 6.95
CA ARG A 129 -2.79 6.77 8.35
C ARG A 129 -2.62 5.25 8.41
N THR A 130 -3.21 4.55 7.46
CA THR A 130 -3.25 3.09 7.42
C THR A 130 -2.12 2.48 6.60
N TYR A 131 -1.52 3.22 5.66
CA TYR A 131 -0.42 2.72 4.83
C TYR A 131 0.90 2.53 5.62
N PRO A 132 1.66 1.44 5.38
CA PRO A 132 1.35 0.31 4.50
C PRO A 132 0.38 -0.68 5.16
N PHE A 133 -0.53 -1.25 4.36
CA PHE A 133 -1.39 -2.35 4.79
C PHE A 133 -0.86 -3.70 4.29
N PRO A 134 -1.01 -4.79 5.06
CA PRO A 134 -0.66 -6.15 4.61
C PRO A 134 -1.51 -6.58 3.42
N TYR A 135 -0.89 -6.72 2.25
CA TYR A 135 -1.52 -7.25 1.05
C TYR A 135 -0.46 -7.79 0.09
N LYS A 136 -0.84 -8.73 -0.79
CA LYS A 136 0.08 -9.40 -1.75
C LYS A 136 0.82 -8.42 -2.65
N ASP A 137 0.19 -7.30 -2.98
CA ASP A 137 0.72 -6.29 -3.91
C ASP A 137 1.33 -5.07 -3.22
N THR A 138 1.38 -5.05 -1.88
CA THR A 138 2.03 -3.95 -1.16
C THR A 138 3.54 -4.02 -1.40
N LEU A 139 4.05 -3.05 -2.16
CA LEU A 139 5.47 -2.90 -2.42
C LEU A 139 6.13 -2.03 -1.35
N TYR A 140 7.07 -2.64 -0.63
CA TYR A 140 7.84 -1.96 0.41
C TYR A 140 9.15 -1.43 -0.16
N HIS A 141 9.46 -0.18 0.17
CA HIS A 141 10.78 0.40 -0.05
C HIS A 141 11.88 -0.41 0.63
N PRO A 142 13.07 -0.56 0.01
CA PRO A 142 14.22 -1.20 0.63
C PRO A 142 14.49 -0.70 2.05
N GLY A 143 14.64 -1.63 2.98
CA GLY A 143 14.88 -1.33 4.41
C GLY A 143 13.66 -0.81 5.17
N CYS A 144 12.45 -0.87 4.61
CA CYS A 144 11.21 -0.54 5.33
C CYS A 144 11.04 -1.47 6.55
N GLY A 145 10.84 -0.92 7.74
CA GLY A 145 10.67 -1.73 8.95
C GLY A 145 9.38 -2.54 8.99
N PHE A 146 8.39 -2.19 8.16
CA PHE A 146 7.13 -2.93 8.05
C PHE A 146 7.21 -4.16 7.14
N GLU A 147 8.24 -4.29 6.29
CA GLU A 147 8.23 -5.26 5.18
C GLU A 147 8.05 -6.71 5.66
N GLN A 148 8.86 -7.15 6.62
CA GLN A 148 8.80 -8.54 7.11
C GLN A 148 7.46 -8.84 7.79
N GLN A 149 7.02 -7.94 8.69
CA GLN A 149 5.76 -8.12 9.42
C GLN A 149 4.56 -8.05 8.49
N GLY A 150 4.58 -7.18 7.48
CA GLY A 150 3.49 -7.01 6.53
C GLY A 150 3.32 -8.24 5.65
N LYS A 151 4.44 -8.82 5.17
CA LYS A 151 4.43 -10.11 4.45
C LYS A 151 3.92 -11.25 5.32
N ALA A 152 4.39 -11.35 6.56
CA ALA A 152 3.94 -12.38 7.50
C ALA A 152 2.45 -12.22 7.87
N ASN A 153 1.96 -10.99 8.04
CA ASN A 153 0.55 -10.72 8.30
C ASN A 153 -0.31 -11.13 7.10
N TRP A 154 0.12 -10.79 5.88
CA TRP A 154 -0.61 -11.20 4.68
C TRP A 154 -0.69 -12.73 4.54
N GLN A 155 0.39 -13.47 4.81
CA GLN A 155 0.35 -14.94 4.77
C GLN A 155 -0.70 -15.53 5.73
N LYS A 156 -0.86 -14.92 6.92
CA LYS A 156 -1.89 -15.34 7.88
C LYS A 156 -3.29 -14.96 7.43
N ILE A 157 -3.47 -13.75 6.89
CA ILE A 157 -4.74 -13.31 6.32
C ILE A 157 -5.15 -14.26 5.19
N GLN A 158 -4.22 -14.59 4.28
CA GLN A 158 -4.48 -15.54 3.19
C GLN A 158 -4.93 -16.90 3.72
N ALA A 159 -4.25 -17.46 4.72
CA ALA A 159 -4.66 -18.76 5.30
C ALA A 159 -6.07 -18.71 5.92
N ILE A 160 -6.46 -17.58 6.50
CA ILE A 160 -7.83 -17.36 7.01
C ILE A 160 -8.83 -17.31 5.84
N LEU A 161 -8.52 -16.55 4.79
CA LEU A 161 -9.37 -16.48 3.59
C LEU A 161 -9.54 -17.86 2.94
N ASP A 162 -8.47 -18.64 2.84
CA ASP A 162 -8.48 -20.03 2.34
C ASP A 162 -9.38 -20.92 3.19
N THR A 163 -9.32 -20.79 4.52
CA THR A 163 -10.17 -21.56 5.44
C THR A 163 -11.66 -21.22 5.27
N LEU A 164 -11.96 -19.98 4.91
CA LEU A 164 -13.33 -19.50 4.67
C LEU A 164 -13.81 -19.71 3.22
N GLY A 165 -12.92 -20.14 2.31
CA GLY A 165 -13.22 -20.26 0.89
C GLY A 165 -13.36 -18.92 0.16
N LEU A 166 -12.67 -17.87 0.64
CA LEU A 166 -12.74 -16.49 0.14
C LEU A 166 -11.49 -16.04 -0.63
N SER A 167 -10.58 -16.96 -0.95
CA SER A 167 -9.26 -16.65 -1.53
C SER A 167 -9.31 -15.99 -2.90
N ASP A 168 -10.35 -16.26 -3.68
CA ASP A 168 -10.50 -15.77 -5.05
C ASP A 168 -11.18 -14.38 -5.12
N GLU A 169 -11.64 -13.85 -3.98
CA GLU A 169 -12.32 -12.56 -3.90
C GLU A 169 -11.37 -11.36 -3.71
N PHE A 170 -10.07 -11.62 -3.46
CA PHE A 170 -9.06 -10.60 -3.10
C PHE A 170 -7.70 -10.80 -3.80
#